data_AF-A0A7J8YCX4-F1
#
_entry.id   AF-A0A7J8YCX4-F1
#
_cell.length_a   1.000
_cell.length_b   1.000
_cell.length_c   1.000
_cell.angle_alpha   90.00
_cell.angle_beta   90.00
_cell.angle_gamma   90.00
#
_symmetry.space_group_name_H-M   'P 1'
#
loop_
_entity.id
_entity.type
_entity.pdbx_description
1 polymer ?
#
loop_
_entity_poly.entity_id
_entity_poly.type
_entity_poly.pdbx_seq_one_letter_code
_entity_poly.pdbx_strand_id
1 'polypeptide(L)'
;MARKAAETAFQSIGLGYDLTVDLKLKFCKKASNLITIADHDRVRDVAVPGGVLVRNVPKYIKCDKGERMRFASDVLSFQQMSEQFNQEMSLSGKIPSGHFNVAFEFTTGWQKDAANTKTLAFDGVFITLYNVALEKSQVMLCDHVKQAVPSSWDPPALAKFIEMYGTHIIVGVKMGGKDVVYMKQMHSSGLQPIELQQKLKELANKMLLEETQHKTNYDKLNKSEKVSNI
;
A
#
# COMPACT_ATOMS: atom_id res chain seq x y z
N MET A 1 4.85 -6.55 18.37
CA MET A 1 4.35 -5.75 17.23
C MET A 1 4.00 -6.60 16.01
N ALA A 2 4.86 -7.50 15.54
CA ALA A 2 4.62 -8.32 14.34
C ALA A 2 3.31 -9.12 14.35
N ARG A 3 2.96 -9.78 15.47
CA ARG A 3 1.69 -10.51 15.60
C ARG A 3 0.47 -9.62 15.35
N LYS A 4 0.38 -8.47 16.04
CA LYS A 4 -0.72 -7.52 15.90
C LYS A 4 -0.84 -7.00 14.46
N ALA A 5 0.29 -6.72 13.80
CA ALA A 5 0.30 -6.29 12.40
C ALA A 5 -0.25 -7.39 11.47
N ALA A 6 0.13 -8.65 11.70
CA ALA A 6 -0.41 -9.78 10.95
C ALA A 6 -1.92 -9.93 11.18
N GLU A 7 -2.38 -9.99 12.43
CA GLU A 7 -3.81 -10.08 12.76
C GLU A 7 -4.61 -8.93 12.13
N THR A 8 -4.09 -7.70 12.20
CA THR A 8 -4.73 -6.52 11.58
C THR A 8 -4.82 -6.67 10.07
N ALA A 9 -3.81 -7.24 9.41
CA ALA A 9 -3.84 -7.48 7.96
C ALA A 9 -4.98 -8.42 7.56
N PHE A 10 -5.13 -9.56 8.25
CA PHE A 10 -6.23 -10.49 7.98
C PHE A 10 -7.60 -9.90 8.33
N GLN A 11 -7.71 -9.20 9.46
CA GLN A 11 -8.95 -8.54 9.90
C GLN A 11 -9.35 -7.36 9.01
N SER A 12 -8.42 -6.80 8.22
CA SER A 12 -8.73 -5.69 7.33
C SER A 12 -9.50 -6.12 6.07
N ILE A 13 -9.45 -7.41 5.71
CA ILE A 13 -10.17 -7.93 4.55
C ILE A 13 -11.68 -7.77 4.79
N GLY A 14 -12.34 -7.08 3.88
CA GLY A 14 -13.76 -6.75 3.96
C GLY A 14 -14.08 -5.45 4.68
N LEU A 15 -13.09 -4.75 5.22
CA LEU A 15 -13.29 -3.40 5.75
C LEU A 15 -13.31 -2.36 4.64
N GLY A 16 -14.02 -1.27 4.92
CA GLY A 16 -14.03 -0.07 4.09
C GLY A 16 -12.72 0.72 4.19
N TYR A 17 -12.40 1.49 3.16
CA TYR A 17 -11.36 2.51 3.21
C TYR A 17 -11.61 3.64 2.21
N ASP A 18 -10.98 4.80 2.44
CA ASP A 18 -11.01 5.92 1.51
C ASP A 18 -9.79 5.90 0.59
N LEU A 19 -10.01 5.78 -0.72
CA LEU A 19 -8.94 5.82 -1.72
C LEU A 19 -8.19 7.16 -1.74
N THR A 20 -8.77 8.20 -1.15
CA THR A 20 -8.17 9.54 -1.04
C THR A 20 -7.12 9.66 0.06
N VAL A 21 -6.95 8.64 0.92
CA VAL A 21 -5.91 8.60 1.96
C VAL A 21 -4.82 7.55 1.66
N ASP A 22 -3.78 7.52 2.49
CA ASP A 22 -2.67 6.56 2.38
C ASP A 22 -3.12 5.11 2.66
N LEU A 23 -2.36 4.12 2.22
CA LEU A 23 -2.66 2.68 2.33
C LEU A 23 -2.37 2.08 3.72
N LYS A 24 -2.13 2.93 4.73
CA LYS A 24 -1.84 2.44 6.08
C LYS A 24 -3.12 1.87 6.70
N LEU A 25 -3.04 0.67 7.26
CA LEU A 25 -4.16 -0.03 7.92
C LEU A 25 -4.84 0.75 9.06
N LYS A 26 -4.21 1.83 9.55
CA LYS A 26 -4.85 2.74 10.52
C LYS A 26 -6.03 3.50 9.92
N PHE A 27 -6.11 3.61 8.60
CA PHE A 27 -7.17 4.33 7.87
C PHE A 27 -8.35 3.44 7.47
N CYS A 28 -8.33 2.14 7.78
CA CYS A 28 -9.49 1.28 7.58
C CYS A 28 -10.69 1.76 8.40
N LYS A 29 -11.88 1.70 7.81
CA LYS A 29 -13.17 1.91 8.49
C LYS A 29 -13.46 0.69 9.35
N LYS A 30 -13.28 0.80 10.66
CA LYS A 30 -13.37 -0.32 11.62
C LYS A 30 -14.76 -0.51 12.24
N ALA A 31 -15.76 0.24 11.76
CA ALA A 31 -17.12 0.18 12.32
C ALA A 31 -17.79 -1.19 12.08
N SER A 32 -17.61 -1.76 10.88
CA SER A 32 -18.15 -3.07 10.54
C SER A 32 -17.44 -3.67 9.32
N ASN A 33 -17.56 -4.99 9.15
CA ASN A 33 -17.26 -5.64 7.88
C ASN A 33 -18.35 -5.31 6.85
N LEU A 34 -17.93 -5.02 5.62
CA LEU A 34 -18.83 -4.62 4.54
C LEU A 34 -19.27 -5.79 3.68
N ILE A 35 -18.55 -6.91 3.78
CA ILE A 35 -18.82 -8.15 3.07
C ILE A 35 -18.90 -9.32 4.04
N THR A 36 -19.71 -10.30 3.65
CA THR A 36 -19.73 -11.64 4.21
C THR A 36 -18.96 -12.58 3.28
N ILE A 37 -18.15 -13.45 3.87
CA ILE A 37 -17.41 -14.49 3.16
C ILE A 37 -18.17 -15.81 3.33
N ALA A 38 -18.45 -16.52 2.24
CA ALA A 38 -19.13 -17.82 2.32
C ALA A 38 -18.30 -18.83 3.13
N ASP A 39 -18.96 -19.82 3.72
CA ASP A 39 -18.34 -20.81 4.62
C ASP A 39 -17.45 -20.18 5.72
N HIS A 40 -17.86 -19.05 6.32
CA HIS A 40 -17.10 -18.38 7.37
C HIS A 40 -16.72 -19.29 8.55
N ASP A 41 -17.51 -20.34 8.81
CA ASP A 41 -17.24 -21.35 9.84
C ASP A 41 -16.05 -22.26 9.51
N ARG A 42 -15.66 -22.35 8.23
CA ARG A 42 -14.49 -23.11 7.78
C ARG A 42 -13.25 -22.25 7.92
N VAL A 43 -12.69 -22.28 9.11
CA VAL A 43 -11.48 -21.55 9.46
C VAL A 43 -10.24 -22.44 9.54
N ARG A 44 -9.07 -21.82 9.40
CA ARG A 44 -7.76 -22.46 9.60
C ARG A 44 -6.76 -21.51 10.25
N ASP A 45 -5.70 -22.06 10.81
CA ASP A 45 -4.56 -21.25 11.24
C ASP A 45 -3.61 -21.01 10.06
N VAL A 46 -3.06 -19.80 9.97
CA VAL A 46 -2.14 -19.38 8.90
C VAL A 46 -0.84 -18.86 9.51
N ALA A 47 0.28 -19.50 9.15
CA ALA A 47 1.60 -19.04 9.53
C ALA A 47 2.09 -17.99 8.53
N VAL A 48 2.58 -16.86 9.04
CA VAL A 48 3.24 -15.81 8.24
C VAL A 48 4.72 -15.70 8.62
N PRO A 49 5.58 -15.10 7.76
CA PRO A 49 6.99 -14.89 8.06
C PRO A 49 7.21 -14.25 9.45
N GLY A 50 8.27 -14.68 10.12
CA GLY A 50 8.57 -14.26 11.50
C GLY A 50 7.93 -15.14 12.59
N GLY A 51 7.43 -16.32 12.25
CA GLY A 51 6.92 -17.31 13.21
C GLY A 51 5.57 -16.93 13.83
N VAL A 52 4.83 -16.02 13.21
CA VAL A 52 3.52 -15.58 13.69
C VAL A 52 2.45 -16.53 13.12
N LEU A 53 1.62 -17.07 14.01
CA LEU A 53 0.45 -17.86 13.65
C LEU A 53 -0.81 -17.01 13.85
N VAL A 54 -1.54 -16.74 12.76
CA VAL A 54 -2.84 -16.06 12.80
C VAL A 54 -3.92 -17.14 12.84
N ARG A 55 -4.76 -17.10 13.88
CA ARG A 55 -5.78 -18.14 14.11
C ARG A 55 -7.10 -17.81 13.44
N ASN A 56 -7.90 -18.85 13.22
CA ASN A 56 -9.29 -18.75 12.79
C ASN A 56 -9.49 -17.92 11.49
N VAL A 57 -8.60 -18.07 10.52
CA VAL A 57 -8.68 -17.37 9.23
C VAL A 57 -9.68 -18.11 8.32
N PRO A 58 -10.71 -17.42 7.79
CA PRO A 58 -11.63 -18.01 6.83
C PRO A 58 -10.93 -18.62 5.61
N LYS A 59 -11.44 -19.75 5.12
CA LYS A 59 -10.77 -20.55 4.07
C LYS A 59 -10.46 -19.75 2.79
N TYR A 60 -11.31 -18.81 2.43
CA TYR A 60 -11.19 -18.00 1.21
C TYR A 60 -10.26 -16.80 1.33
N ILE A 61 -9.73 -16.52 2.51
CA ILE A 61 -8.62 -15.58 2.67
C ILE A 61 -7.32 -16.39 2.47
N LYS A 62 -6.64 -16.14 1.35
CA LYS A 62 -5.34 -16.74 1.02
C LYS A 62 -4.22 -15.92 1.62
N CYS A 63 -3.11 -16.60 1.88
CA CYS A 63 -1.87 -15.98 2.28
C CYS A 63 -0.75 -16.53 1.40
N ASP A 64 -0.28 -15.71 0.48
CA ASP A 64 0.78 -16.09 -0.45
C ASP A 64 2.13 -15.56 0.02
N LYS A 65 3.19 -16.21 -0.43
CA LYS A 65 4.55 -15.75 -0.17
C LYS A 65 4.75 -14.37 -0.78
N GLY A 66 5.56 -13.56 -0.11
CA GLY A 66 5.96 -12.27 -0.63
C GLY A 66 7.13 -12.37 -1.60
N GLU A 67 7.59 -11.22 -2.04
CA GLU A 67 8.69 -11.04 -2.97
C GLU A 67 9.50 -9.80 -2.59
N ARG A 68 10.76 -9.76 -3.02
CA ARG A 68 11.61 -8.57 -2.93
C ARG A 68 12.05 -8.19 -4.33
N MET A 69 11.74 -6.97 -4.73
CA MET A 69 12.07 -6.47 -6.07
C MET A 69 12.58 -5.03 -5.98
N ARG A 70 13.62 -4.70 -6.75
CA ARG A 70 13.94 -3.31 -7.06
C ARG A 70 13.19 -2.92 -8.32
N PHE A 71 12.50 -1.79 -8.27
CA PHE A 71 11.74 -1.28 -9.38
C PHE A 71 12.06 0.20 -9.58
N ALA A 72 12.29 0.57 -10.83
CA ALA A 72 12.47 1.95 -11.26
C ALA A 72 11.44 2.26 -12.33
N SER A 73 10.73 3.37 -12.18
CA SER A 73 9.78 3.83 -13.18
C SER A 73 10.48 4.54 -14.34
N ASP A 74 9.79 4.66 -15.45
CA ASP A 74 10.11 5.68 -16.45
C ASP A 74 9.87 7.10 -15.90
N VAL A 75 10.29 8.10 -16.67
CA VAL A 75 9.95 9.50 -16.41
C VAL A 75 8.58 9.78 -17.02
N LEU A 76 7.56 9.87 -16.17
CA LEU A 76 6.17 9.91 -16.59
C LEU A 76 5.54 11.26 -16.34
N SER A 77 4.48 11.57 -17.10
CA SER A 77 3.58 12.67 -16.75
C SER A 77 2.81 12.37 -15.47
N PHE A 78 2.21 13.41 -14.87
CA PHE A 78 1.37 13.27 -13.68
C PHE A 78 0.26 12.22 -13.85
N GLN A 79 -0.45 12.25 -14.99
CA GLN A 79 -1.57 11.34 -15.26
C GLN A 79 -1.11 9.90 -15.46
N GLN A 80 0.02 9.68 -16.15
CA GLN A 80 0.58 8.35 -16.36
C GLN A 80 1.06 7.73 -15.04
N MET A 81 1.74 8.51 -14.20
CA MET A 81 2.18 8.02 -12.89
C MET A 81 1.00 7.74 -11.95
N SER A 82 -0.02 8.60 -11.95
CA SER A 82 -1.27 8.38 -11.21
C SER A 82 -1.95 7.07 -11.63
N GLU A 83 -2.03 6.82 -12.94
CA GLU A 83 -2.56 5.58 -13.50
C GLU A 83 -1.74 4.35 -13.08
N GLN A 84 -0.41 4.44 -13.11
CA GLN A 84 0.47 3.35 -12.66
C GLN A 84 0.22 3.01 -11.18
N PHE A 85 0.13 4.01 -10.30
CA PHE A 85 -0.18 3.80 -8.88
C PHE A 85 -1.55 3.15 -8.67
N ASN A 86 -2.55 3.52 -9.47
CA ASN A 86 -3.88 2.92 -9.39
C ASN A 86 -3.86 1.45 -9.84
N GLN A 87 -3.13 1.13 -10.91
CA GLN A 87 -2.97 -0.25 -11.40
C GLN A 87 -2.30 -1.15 -10.36
N GLU A 88 -1.32 -0.64 -9.59
CA GLU A 88 -0.69 -1.38 -8.48
C GLU A 88 -1.71 -1.80 -7.39
N MET A 89 -2.81 -1.06 -7.25
CA MET A 89 -3.92 -1.37 -6.35
C MET A 89 -5.07 -2.12 -7.04
N SER A 90 -4.86 -2.60 -8.27
CA SER A 90 -5.90 -3.22 -9.12
C SER A 90 -7.09 -2.30 -9.44
N LEU A 91 -6.83 -1.00 -9.55
CA LEU A 91 -7.80 0.02 -9.93
C LEU A 91 -7.52 0.54 -11.35
N SER A 92 -8.57 0.98 -12.02
CA SER A 92 -8.50 1.61 -13.34
C SER A 92 -8.58 3.14 -13.23
N GLY A 93 -8.03 3.83 -14.23
CA GLY A 93 -8.21 5.27 -14.40
C GLY A 93 -7.08 6.10 -13.80
N LYS A 94 -7.20 7.42 -13.98
CA LYS A 94 -6.10 8.39 -13.81
C LYS A 94 -6.29 9.34 -12.64
N ILE A 95 -7.36 9.18 -11.86
CA ILE A 95 -7.64 10.03 -10.69
C ILE A 95 -6.60 9.71 -9.61
N PRO A 96 -5.85 10.71 -9.10
CA PRO A 96 -4.84 10.48 -8.08
C PRO A 96 -5.41 9.90 -6.79
N SER A 97 -4.85 8.77 -6.37
CA SER A 97 -5.11 8.18 -5.06
C SER A 97 -4.34 8.91 -3.96
N GLY A 98 -4.78 8.74 -2.72
CA GLY A 98 -4.06 9.22 -1.54
C GLY A 98 -2.67 8.59 -1.43
N HIS A 99 -2.51 7.34 -1.88
CA HIS A 99 -1.19 6.69 -1.95
C HIS A 99 -0.21 7.46 -2.83
N PHE A 100 -0.66 7.83 -4.04
CA PHE A 100 0.11 8.63 -4.97
C PHE A 100 0.41 10.02 -4.40
N ASN A 101 -0.59 10.67 -3.79
CA ASN A 101 -0.41 12.00 -3.21
C ASN A 101 0.62 12.00 -2.08
N VAL A 102 0.59 11.00 -1.21
CA VAL A 102 1.57 10.87 -0.12
C VAL A 102 2.97 10.56 -0.67
N ALA A 103 3.09 9.72 -1.71
CA ALA A 103 4.38 9.38 -2.29
C ALA A 103 5.14 10.58 -2.87
N PHE A 104 4.43 11.53 -3.48
CA PHE A 104 5.01 12.72 -4.12
C PHE A 104 4.75 14.03 -3.35
N GLU A 105 4.22 13.94 -2.13
CA GLU A 105 3.91 15.08 -1.26
C GLU A 105 2.99 16.13 -1.93
N PHE A 106 1.89 15.66 -2.52
CA PHE A 106 0.85 16.51 -3.11
C PHE A 106 -0.24 16.85 -2.10
N THR A 107 -0.61 18.13 -2.03
CA THR A 107 -1.57 18.64 -1.04
C THR A 107 -2.47 19.78 -1.57
N THR A 108 -2.26 20.26 -2.80
CA THR A 108 -2.90 21.51 -3.27
C THR A 108 -4.14 21.30 -4.13
N GLY A 109 -4.56 20.04 -4.30
CA GLY A 109 -5.66 19.63 -5.14
C GLY A 109 -5.13 19.20 -6.52
N TRP A 110 -5.64 18.08 -7.02
CA TRP A 110 -4.98 17.36 -8.12
C TRP A 110 -4.81 18.18 -9.40
N GLN A 111 -5.73 19.10 -9.73
CA GLN A 111 -5.58 19.94 -10.91
C GLN A 111 -4.39 20.90 -10.79
N LYS A 112 -4.17 21.48 -9.60
CA LYS A 112 -3.05 22.39 -9.33
C LYS A 112 -1.75 21.63 -9.23
N ASP A 113 -1.76 20.49 -8.55
CA ASP A 113 -0.59 19.62 -8.43
C ASP A 113 -0.14 19.12 -9.81
N ALA A 114 -1.07 18.72 -10.68
CA ALA A 114 -0.79 18.34 -12.06
C ALA A 114 -0.25 19.51 -12.89
N ALA A 115 -0.87 20.69 -12.82
CA ALA A 115 -0.45 21.86 -13.61
C ALA A 115 0.96 22.37 -13.26
N ASN A 116 1.44 22.10 -12.04
CA ASN A 116 2.77 22.51 -11.60
C ASN A 116 3.85 21.43 -11.79
N THR A 117 3.44 20.20 -12.14
CA THR A 117 4.33 19.03 -12.24
C THR A 117 4.62 18.71 -13.70
N LYS A 118 5.90 18.81 -14.09
CA LYS A 118 6.39 18.44 -15.42
C LYS A 118 6.46 16.93 -15.57
N THR A 119 7.20 16.27 -14.69
CA THR A 119 7.37 14.81 -14.70
C THR A 119 7.53 14.25 -13.29
N LEU A 120 7.26 12.96 -13.16
CA LEU A 120 7.41 12.17 -11.95
C LEU A 120 8.21 10.91 -12.27
N ALA A 121 9.04 10.48 -11.33
CA ALA A 121 9.76 9.20 -11.40
C ALA A 121 10.06 8.66 -10.00
N PHE A 122 10.29 7.36 -9.88
CA PHE A 122 10.76 6.75 -8.65
C PHE A 122 11.70 5.57 -8.90
N ASP A 123 12.59 5.30 -7.95
CA ASP A 123 13.46 4.12 -7.91
C ASP A 123 13.55 3.65 -6.46
N GLY A 124 13.28 2.37 -6.22
CA GLY A 124 13.29 1.83 -4.88
C GLY A 124 13.16 0.32 -4.81
N VAL A 125 13.32 -0.19 -3.59
CA VAL A 125 13.16 -1.60 -3.25
C VAL A 125 11.82 -1.78 -2.54
N PHE A 126 11.02 -2.70 -3.05
CA PHE A 126 9.75 -3.11 -2.50
C PHE A 126 9.91 -4.50 -1.91
N ILE A 127 9.60 -4.64 -0.62
CA ILE A 127 9.71 -5.89 0.12
C ILE A 127 8.30 -6.25 0.56
N THR A 128 7.68 -7.19 -0.15
CA THR A 128 6.49 -7.87 0.34
C THR A 128 6.96 -9.10 1.12
N LEU A 129 6.58 -9.23 2.38
CA LEU A 129 6.84 -10.42 3.19
C LEU A 129 5.80 -11.50 2.89
N TYR A 130 4.53 -11.10 2.79
CA TYR A 130 3.41 -11.94 2.44
C TYR A 130 2.25 -11.11 1.90
N ASN A 131 1.41 -11.74 1.09
CA ASN A 131 0.19 -11.16 0.55
C ASN A 131 -1.00 -11.82 1.23
N VAL A 132 -1.98 -11.05 1.68
CA VAL A 132 -3.27 -11.57 2.15
C VAL A 132 -4.31 -11.14 1.14
N ALA A 133 -5.05 -12.08 0.56
CA ALA A 133 -6.02 -11.76 -0.48
C ALA A 133 -7.26 -12.65 -0.37
N LEU A 134 -8.41 -12.05 -0.63
CA LEU A 134 -9.68 -12.73 -0.75
C LEU A 134 -9.78 -13.42 -2.12
N GLU A 135 -10.17 -14.69 -2.12
CA GLU A 135 -10.49 -15.44 -3.34
C GLU A 135 -11.79 -14.92 -3.97
N LYS A 136 -11.73 -14.48 -5.25
CA LYS A 136 -12.72 -13.62 -5.93
C LYS A 136 -14.16 -14.16 -6.05
N SER A 137 -14.45 -15.41 -5.67
CA SER A 137 -15.69 -16.09 -6.08
C SER A 137 -16.74 -16.30 -4.98
N GLN A 138 -16.54 -15.82 -3.74
CA GLN A 138 -17.37 -16.23 -2.59
C GLN A 138 -17.71 -15.10 -1.59
N VAL A 139 -18.09 -13.90 -2.08
CA VAL A 139 -18.47 -12.78 -1.21
C VAL A 139 -19.76 -12.10 -1.59
N MET A 140 -20.49 -11.63 -0.56
CA MET A 140 -21.70 -10.84 -0.69
C MET A 140 -21.60 -9.59 0.19
N LEU A 141 -22.18 -8.46 -0.24
CA LEU A 141 -22.33 -7.30 0.64
C LEU A 141 -23.22 -7.65 1.84
N CYS A 142 -22.85 -7.16 3.01
CA CYS A 142 -23.68 -7.28 4.21
C CYS A 142 -24.99 -6.49 4.04
N ASP A 143 -26.08 -6.98 4.63
CA ASP A 143 -27.40 -6.37 4.43
C ASP A 143 -27.52 -4.95 5.01
N HIS A 144 -26.82 -4.66 6.11
CA HIS A 144 -26.78 -3.30 6.66
C HIS A 144 -26.12 -2.31 5.69
N VAL A 145 -25.13 -2.73 4.91
CA VAL A 145 -24.51 -1.89 3.89
C VAL A 145 -25.49 -1.63 2.76
N LYS A 146 -26.18 -2.67 2.27
CA LYS A 146 -27.19 -2.54 1.20
C LYS A 146 -28.30 -1.58 1.61
N GLN A 147 -28.80 -1.70 2.84
CA GLN A 147 -29.85 -0.85 3.38
C GLN A 147 -29.40 0.61 3.59
N ALA A 148 -28.11 0.83 3.83
CA ALA A 148 -27.56 2.17 4.03
C ALA A 148 -27.30 2.94 2.72
N VAL A 149 -27.32 2.28 1.56
CA VAL A 149 -27.13 2.95 0.27
C VAL A 149 -28.29 3.91 0.02
N PRO A 150 -28.02 5.22 -0.23
CA PRO A 150 -29.08 6.17 -0.57
C PRO A 150 -29.85 5.74 -1.83
N SER A 151 -31.17 5.83 -1.79
CA SER A 151 -32.04 5.44 -2.93
C SER A 151 -32.08 6.47 -4.05
N SER A 152 -31.49 7.65 -3.85
CA SER A 152 -31.44 8.74 -4.82
C SER A 152 -30.12 9.50 -4.70
N TRP A 153 -29.87 10.39 -5.66
CA TRP A 153 -28.71 11.27 -5.64
C TRP A 153 -28.90 12.40 -4.62
N ASP A 154 -28.53 12.13 -3.37
CA ASP A 154 -28.50 13.10 -2.28
C ASP A 154 -27.05 13.31 -1.79
N PRO A 155 -26.40 14.45 -2.13
CA PRO A 155 -24.99 14.65 -1.81
C PRO A 155 -24.65 14.53 -0.31
N PRO A 156 -25.44 15.11 0.63
CA PRO A 156 -25.24 14.88 2.07
C PRO A 156 -25.33 13.42 2.50
N ALA A 157 -26.34 12.65 2.03
CA ALA A 157 -26.44 11.23 2.37
C ALA A 157 -25.27 10.42 1.79
N LEU A 158 -24.85 10.70 0.56
CA LEU A 158 -23.69 10.06 -0.06
C LEU A 158 -22.39 10.37 0.71
N ALA A 159 -22.20 11.63 1.13
CA ALA A 159 -21.05 12.02 1.94
C ALA A 159 -21.02 11.26 3.28
N LYS A 160 -22.16 11.15 3.98
CA LYS A 160 -22.27 10.36 5.22
C LYS A 160 -22.01 8.87 4.99
N PHE A 161 -22.50 8.31 3.89
CA PHE A 161 -22.24 6.92 3.53
C PHE A 161 -20.74 6.68 3.33
N ILE A 162 -20.06 7.54 2.57
CA ILE A 162 -18.60 7.46 2.34
C ILE A 162 -17.84 7.66 3.66
N GLU A 163 -18.25 8.61 4.51
CA GLU A 163 -17.62 8.82 5.80
C GLU A 163 -17.66 7.55 6.66
N MET A 164 -18.79 6.85 6.66
CA MET A 164 -19.01 5.63 7.44
C MET A 164 -18.34 4.38 6.85
N TYR A 165 -18.51 4.15 5.54
CA TYR A 165 -18.15 2.89 4.88
C TYR A 165 -16.92 3.02 3.96
N GLY A 166 -16.44 4.23 3.71
CA GLY A 166 -15.37 4.49 2.76
C GLY A 166 -15.84 4.48 1.31
N THR A 167 -14.91 4.69 0.40
CA THR A 167 -15.14 4.64 -1.05
C THR A 167 -14.92 3.25 -1.64
N HIS A 168 -14.11 2.41 -0.99
CA HIS A 168 -13.69 1.09 -1.48
C HIS A 168 -13.64 0.06 -0.36
N ILE A 169 -13.66 -1.22 -0.73
CA ILE A 169 -13.55 -2.36 0.18
C ILE A 169 -12.18 -3.02 0.00
N ILE A 170 -11.50 -3.34 1.10
CA ILE A 170 -10.21 -4.02 1.08
C ILE A 170 -10.45 -5.50 0.77
N VAL A 171 -9.97 -5.95 -0.40
CA VAL A 171 -10.02 -7.37 -0.82
C VAL A 171 -8.65 -8.04 -0.79
N GLY A 172 -7.58 -7.27 -0.56
CA GLY A 172 -6.24 -7.79 -0.39
C GLY A 172 -5.27 -6.73 0.11
N VAL A 173 -4.22 -7.18 0.78
CA VAL A 173 -3.14 -6.34 1.32
C VAL A 173 -1.79 -7.00 1.12
N LYS A 174 -0.78 -6.18 0.82
CA LYS A 174 0.63 -6.60 0.79
C LYS A 174 1.30 -6.12 2.07
N MET A 175 1.85 -7.05 2.85
CA MET A 175 2.48 -6.74 4.13
C MET A 175 4.00 -6.76 3.98
N GLY A 176 4.66 -5.70 4.42
CA GLY A 176 6.10 -5.56 4.34
C GLY A 176 6.55 -4.11 4.44
N GLY A 177 7.48 -3.70 3.58
CA GLY A 177 8.05 -2.35 3.57
C GLY A 177 8.55 -1.95 2.18
N LYS A 178 8.90 -0.67 2.05
CA LYS A 178 9.50 -0.14 0.84
C LYS A 178 10.48 0.98 1.18
N ASP A 179 11.59 1.00 0.48
CA ASP A 179 12.62 2.04 0.55
C ASP A 179 12.72 2.64 -0.85
N VAL A 180 12.10 3.81 -1.05
CA VAL A 180 11.87 4.38 -2.40
C VAL A 180 12.20 5.86 -2.41
N VAL A 181 12.96 6.28 -3.41
CA VAL A 181 13.18 7.69 -3.71
C VAL A 181 12.14 8.11 -4.74
N TYR A 182 11.30 9.08 -4.37
CA TYR A 182 10.34 9.71 -5.27
C TYR A 182 10.91 11.05 -5.75
N MET A 183 10.84 11.30 -7.06
CA MET A 183 11.31 12.53 -7.66
C MET A 183 10.16 13.24 -8.38
N LYS A 184 9.96 14.51 -8.02
CA LYS A 184 8.98 15.42 -8.62
C LYS A 184 9.71 16.52 -9.36
N GLN A 185 9.54 16.60 -10.68
CA GLN A 185 10.09 17.67 -11.51
C GLN A 185 9.03 18.75 -11.74
N MET A 186 9.33 19.98 -11.36
CA MET A 186 8.47 21.13 -11.65
C MET A 186 8.71 21.66 -13.08
N HIS A 187 7.74 22.35 -13.67
CA HIS A 187 7.88 22.94 -15.02
C HIS A 187 9.02 23.95 -15.15
N SER A 188 9.40 24.61 -14.05
CA SER A 188 10.56 25.52 -14.01
C SER A 188 11.91 24.81 -14.16
N SER A 189 11.96 23.47 -14.03
CA SER A 189 13.20 22.70 -14.16
C SER A 189 13.57 22.47 -15.63
N GLY A 190 14.79 22.88 -15.99
CA GLY A 190 15.40 22.63 -17.30
C GLY A 190 16.00 21.23 -17.49
N LEU A 191 16.00 20.38 -16.44
CA LEU A 191 16.59 19.05 -16.51
C LEU A 191 15.92 18.19 -17.58
N GLN A 192 16.75 17.47 -18.35
CA GLN A 192 16.28 16.50 -19.33
C GLN A 192 15.90 15.17 -18.64
N PRO A 193 15.01 14.37 -19.23
CA PRO A 193 14.59 13.08 -18.64
C PRO A 193 15.76 12.15 -18.30
N ILE A 194 16.80 12.12 -19.13
CA ILE A 194 17.98 11.26 -18.92
C ILE A 194 18.76 11.70 -17.68
N GLU A 195 18.99 13.00 -17.52
CA GLU A 195 19.69 13.55 -16.34
C GLU A 195 18.89 13.28 -15.07
N LEU A 196 17.55 13.38 -15.16
CA LEU A 196 16.64 13.07 -14.07
C LEU A 196 16.74 11.60 -13.64
N GLN A 197 16.70 10.67 -14.61
CA GLN A 197 16.86 9.24 -14.35
C GLN A 197 18.22 8.90 -13.73
N GLN A 198 19.30 9.48 -14.26
CA GLN A 198 20.65 9.28 -13.72
C GLN A 198 20.73 9.73 -12.26
N LYS A 199 20.24 10.95 -11.98
CA LYS A 199 20.23 11.49 -10.62
C LYS A 199 19.38 10.66 -9.66
N LEU A 200 18.19 10.22 -10.10
CA LEU A 200 17.32 9.36 -9.31
C LEU A 200 18.00 8.03 -8.97
N LYS A 201 18.62 7.38 -9.97
CA LYS A 201 19.36 6.13 -9.79
C LYS A 201 20.53 6.28 -8.83
N GLU A 202 21.27 7.38 -8.92
CA GLU A 202 22.36 7.67 -7.98
C GLU A 202 21.87 7.82 -6.54
N LEU A 203 20.79 8.57 -6.32
CA LEU A 203 20.18 8.74 -5.00
C LEU A 203 19.68 7.41 -4.43
N ALA A 204 18.97 6.62 -5.24
CA ALA A 204 18.49 5.31 -4.83
C ALA A 204 19.65 4.35 -4.50
N ASN A 205 20.72 4.35 -5.30
CA ASN A 205 21.91 3.53 -5.02
C ASN A 205 22.59 3.93 -3.71
N LYS A 206 22.75 5.23 -3.43
CA LYS A 206 23.35 5.72 -2.19
C LYS A 206 22.56 5.26 -0.97
N MET A 207 21.24 5.44 -1.00
CA MET A 207 20.32 4.98 0.05
C MET A 207 20.48 3.48 0.33
N LEU A 208 20.55 2.64 -0.71
CA LEU A 208 20.70 1.18 -0.57
C LEU A 208 22.10 0.76 -0.07
N LEU A 209 23.15 1.49 -0.45
CA LEU A 209 24.51 1.22 0.01
C LEU A 209 24.68 1.55 1.49
N GLU A 210 24.12 2.67 1.95
CA GLU A 210 24.13 3.09 3.35
C GLU A 210 23.44 2.04 4.25
N GLU A 211 22.27 1.51 3.83
CA GLU A 211 21.60 0.42 4.55
C GLU A 211 22.45 -0.84 4.69
N THR A 212 23.22 -1.16 3.64
CA THR A 212 24.09 -2.33 3.64
C THR A 212 25.25 -2.13 4.62
N GLN A 213 25.85 -0.94 4.65
CA GLN A 213 26.92 -0.60 5.60
C GLN A 213 26.44 -0.66 7.05
N HIS A 214 25.22 -0.17 7.33
CA HIS A 214 24.62 -0.27 8.66
C HIS A 214 24.41 -1.74 9.08
N LYS A 215 23.81 -2.58 8.23
CA LYS A 215 23.66 -4.03 8.52
C LYS A 215 25.01 -4.73 8.75
N THR A 216 26.01 -4.43 7.93
CA THR A 216 27.35 -5.02 8.08
C THR A 216 28.02 -4.60 9.39
N ASN A 217 27.80 -3.36 9.85
CA ASN A 217 28.34 -2.89 11.12
C ASN A 217 27.61 -3.50 12.32
N TYR A 218 26.28 -3.66 12.28
CA TYR A 218 25.53 -4.38 13.31
C TYR A 218 25.94 -5.85 13.41
N ASP A 219 26.14 -6.54 12.29
CA ASP A 219 26.59 -7.93 12.27
C ASP A 219 28.05 -8.10 12.76
N LYS A 220 28.92 -7.11 12.49
CA LYS A 220 30.29 -7.08 13.03
C LYS A 220 30.29 -6.84 14.55
N LEU A 221 29.43 -5.95 15.06
CA LEU A 221 29.29 -5.66 16.49
C LEU A 221 28.79 -6.90 17.26
N ASN A 222 27.78 -7.60 16.72
CA ASN A 222 27.26 -8.84 17.29
C ASN A 222 28.26 -10.02 17.23
N LYS A 223 29.19 -10.01 16.25
CA LYS A 223 30.29 -10.98 16.20
C LYS A 223 31.40 -10.66 17.19
N SER A 224 31.74 -9.38 17.41
CA SER A 224 32.75 -9.01 18.41
C SER A 224 32.31 -9.31 19.84
N GLU A 225 31.03 -9.14 20.18
CA GLU A 225 30.49 -9.47 21.51
C GLU A 225 30.46 -10.99 21.80
N LYS A 226 30.44 -11.83 20.77
CA LYS A 226 30.53 -13.30 20.92
C LYS A 226 31.96 -13.80 21.07
N VAL A 227 32.96 -13.04 20.60
CA VAL A 227 34.38 -13.41 20.70
C VAL A 227 35.01 -12.91 22.01
N SER A 228 34.40 -11.91 22.66
CA SER A 228 34.85 -11.37 23.96
C SER A 228 34.33 -12.13 25.19
N ASN A 229 33.62 -13.25 25.02
CA ASN A 229 33.06 -14.08 26.11
C ASN A 229 33.67 -15.50 26.14
N ILE A 230 34.95 -15.64 25.75
CA ILE A 230 35.76 -16.85 25.96
C ILE A 230 36.96 -16.48 26.81
#